data_AF-R9KMI0-F1
#
_entry.id   AF-R9KMI0-F1
#
_cell.length_a   1.000
_cell.length_b   1.000
_cell.length_c   1.000
_cell.angle_alpha   90.00
_cell.angle_beta   90.00
_cell.angle_gamma   90.00
#
_symmetry.space_group_name_H-M   'P 1'
#
loop_
_entity.id
_entity.type
_entity.pdbx_description
1 polymer ?
#
loop_
_entity_poly.entity_id
_entity_poly.type
_entity_poly.pdbx_seq_one_letter_code
_entity_poly.pdbx_strand_id
1 'polypeptide(L)'
;MTVGENIRRIRKERGLTQKQLGELVDASEAYIRAYESGRRNPKPSSLEKIANALAVNPEVLENSDFDMIKAMHRLFQIARQYNGHLFACKDEEGNDTVGIRFETLTLMNAWCQRYEKFLEDVEKCNEIKDAKKRGEALIKAETDYDRWMDTYPEQNGNTFFDLSIQKLHDQIMEDTEHRLINNKLD
;
A
#
# COMPACT_ATOMS: atom_id res chain seq x y z
N MET A 1 -9.75 6.04 -8.32
CA MET A 1 -10.14 7.06 -7.34
C MET A 1 -9.26 8.27 -7.56
N THR A 2 -9.76 9.49 -7.61
CA THR A 2 -8.97 10.72 -7.79
C THR A 2 -8.23 11.16 -6.52
N VAL A 3 -7.32 12.16 -6.62
CA VAL A 3 -6.57 12.69 -5.46
C VAL A 3 -7.55 13.18 -4.41
N GLY A 4 -8.57 13.93 -4.86
CA GLY A 4 -9.63 14.45 -4.01
C GLY A 4 -10.44 13.34 -3.32
N GLU A 5 -10.72 12.25 -4.03
CA GLU A 5 -11.40 11.08 -3.47
C GLU A 5 -10.56 10.38 -2.40
N ASN A 6 -9.24 10.22 -2.61
CA ASN A 6 -8.33 9.66 -1.61
C ASN A 6 -8.23 10.55 -0.37
N ILE A 7 -8.05 11.87 -0.54
CA ILE A 7 -8.06 12.84 0.58
C ILE A 7 -9.37 12.71 1.36
N ARG A 8 -10.51 12.68 0.67
CA ARG A 8 -11.83 12.58 1.30
C ARG A 8 -12.02 11.26 2.05
N ARG A 9 -11.61 10.14 1.44
CA ARG A 9 -11.69 8.80 2.03
C ARG A 9 -10.92 8.78 3.35
N ILE A 10 -9.63 9.07 3.31
CA ILE A 10 -8.73 9.00 4.47
C ILE A 10 -9.15 10.01 5.53
N ARG A 11 -9.52 11.24 5.16
CA ARG A 11 -10.02 12.23 6.14
C ARG A 11 -11.20 11.68 6.94
N LYS A 12 -12.17 11.04 6.28
CA LYS A 12 -13.33 10.44 6.94
C LYS A 12 -12.95 9.27 7.84
N GLU A 13 -12.03 8.41 7.40
CA GLU A 13 -11.50 7.31 8.21
C GLU A 13 -10.78 7.84 9.46
N ARG A 14 -10.11 9.00 9.38
CA ARG A 14 -9.52 9.69 10.52
C ARG A 14 -10.53 10.48 11.37
N GLY A 15 -11.82 10.43 11.04
CA GLY A 15 -12.88 11.13 11.79
C GLY A 15 -12.80 12.66 11.72
N LEU A 16 -12.06 13.22 10.76
CA LEU A 16 -11.84 14.66 10.63
C LEU A 16 -12.94 15.29 9.77
N THR A 17 -13.38 16.50 10.12
CA THR A 17 -14.18 17.36 9.25
C THR A 17 -13.31 18.10 8.23
N GLN A 18 -13.90 18.62 7.14
CA GLN A 18 -13.16 19.45 6.17
C GLN A 18 -12.53 20.68 6.84
N LYS A 19 -13.22 21.26 7.83
CA LYS A 19 -12.73 22.39 8.61
C LYS A 19 -11.50 22.01 9.44
N GLN A 20 -11.57 20.91 10.19
CA GLN A 20 -10.44 20.43 10.99
C GLN A 20 -9.23 20.08 10.13
N LEU A 21 -9.41 19.43 8.98
CA LEU A 21 -8.29 19.18 8.06
C LEU A 21 -7.70 20.51 7.55
N GLY A 22 -8.54 21.49 7.23
CA GLY A 22 -8.10 22.83 6.83
C GLY A 22 -7.24 23.51 7.90
N GLU A 23 -7.68 23.48 9.15
CA GLU A 23 -6.94 24.00 10.30
C GLU A 23 -5.55 23.33 10.44
N LEU A 24 -5.46 22.01 10.25
CA LEU A 24 -4.20 21.27 10.34
C LEU A 24 -3.19 21.63 9.24
N VAL A 25 -3.65 22.06 8.06
CA VAL A 25 -2.78 22.33 6.89
C VAL A 25 -2.68 23.81 6.53
N ASP A 26 -3.21 24.69 7.38
CA ASP A 26 -3.30 26.13 7.15
C ASP A 26 -4.04 26.48 5.84
N ALA A 27 -5.23 25.88 5.67
CA ALA A 27 -6.12 26.10 4.54
C ALA A 27 -7.57 26.30 4.99
N SER A 28 -8.37 27.00 4.18
CA SER A 28 -9.80 27.16 4.49
C SER A 28 -10.59 25.87 4.21
N GLU A 29 -11.71 25.67 4.92
CA GLU A 29 -12.63 24.55 4.67
C GLU A 29 -13.07 24.50 3.20
N ALA A 30 -13.34 25.67 2.59
CA ALA A 30 -13.71 25.77 1.19
C ALA A 30 -12.60 25.27 0.25
N TYR A 31 -11.34 25.44 0.64
CA TYR A 31 -10.17 24.96 -0.09
C TYR A 31 -10.06 23.43 -0.03
N ILE A 32 -10.22 22.85 1.16
CA ILE A 32 -10.27 21.39 1.34
C ILE A 32 -11.42 20.80 0.53
N ARG A 33 -12.61 21.42 0.56
CA ARG A 33 -13.76 21.00 -0.26
C ARG A 33 -13.46 21.06 -1.76
N ALA A 34 -12.74 22.08 -2.22
CA ALA A 34 -12.34 22.20 -3.62
C ALA A 34 -11.36 21.09 -4.04
N TYR A 35 -10.44 20.70 -3.15
CA TYR A 35 -9.58 19.54 -3.35
C TYR A 35 -10.36 18.23 -3.41
N GLU A 36 -11.20 17.96 -2.42
CA GLU A 36 -11.97 16.71 -2.34
C GLU A 36 -12.98 16.49 -3.46
N SER A 37 -13.43 17.58 -4.09
CA SER A 37 -14.35 17.53 -5.23
C SER A 37 -13.64 17.48 -6.58
N GLY A 38 -12.31 17.51 -6.62
CA GLY A 38 -11.53 17.55 -7.86
C GLY A 38 -11.64 18.87 -8.62
N ARG A 39 -12.34 19.88 -8.08
CA ARG A 39 -12.40 21.23 -8.69
C ARG A 39 -11.04 21.92 -8.69
N ARG A 40 -10.15 21.50 -7.79
CA ARG A 40 -8.78 21.97 -7.71
C ARG A 40 -7.87 20.79 -7.36
N ASN A 41 -6.67 20.77 -7.94
CA ASN A 41 -5.62 19.84 -7.51
C ASN A 41 -4.66 20.55 -6.53
N PRO A 42 -4.29 19.90 -5.42
CA PRO A 42 -3.25 20.41 -4.52
C PRO A 42 -1.90 20.44 -5.26
N LYS A 43 -1.07 21.45 -4.95
CA LYS A 43 0.34 21.44 -5.37
C LYS A 43 1.10 20.37 -4.57
N PRO A 44 2.25 19.87 -5.04
CA PRO A 44 3.03 18.86 -4.30
C PRO A 44 3.26 19.23 -2.82
N SER A 45 3.66 20.47 -2.54
CA SER A 45 3.86 20.95 -1.16
C SER A 45 2.58 21.02 -0.32
N SER A 46 1.41 21.23 -0.94
CA SER A 46 0.13 21.16 -0.25
C SER A 46 -0.30 19.71 -0.02
N LEU A 47 -0.01 18.83 -0.98
CA LEU A 47 -0.30 17.41 -0.88
C LEU A 47 0.52 16.76 0.24
N GLU A 48 1.80 17.09 0.36
CA GLU A 48 2.66 16.67 1.47
C GLU A 48 2.11 17.12 2.83
N LYS A 49 1.69 18.39 2.95
CA LYS A 49 1.05 18.88 4.19
C LYS A 49 -0.21 18.10 4.54
N ILE A 50 -1.04 17.81 3.54
CA ILE A 50 -2.26 17.02 3.71
C ILE A 50 -1.93 15.57 4.10
N ALA A 51 -0.95 14.95 3.46
CA ALA A 51 -0.49 13.60 3.78
C ALA A 51 0.03 13.52 5.23
N ASN A 52 0.84 14.49 5.65
CA ASN A 52 1.35 14.61 7.01
C ASN A 52 0.22 14.82 8.03
N ALA A 53 -0.73 15.72 7.76
CA ALA A 53 -1.89 15.96 8.63
C ALA A 53 -2.80 14.72 8.74
N LEU A 54 -2.89 13.94 7.67
CA LEU A 54 -3.61 12.67 7.65
C LEU A 54 -2.75 11.49 8.14
N ALA A 55 -1.47 11.71 8.46
CA ALA A 55 -0.49 10.69 8.80
C ALA A 55 -0.56 9.48 7.86
N VAL A 56 -0.33 9.73 6.58
CA VAL A 56 -0.21 8.75 5.48
C VAL A 56 0.98 9.11 4.61
N ASN A 57 1.45 8.15 3.81
CA ASN A 57 2.46 8.41 2.80
C ASN A 57 1.85 9.28 1.66
N PRO A 58 2.53 10.35 1.18
CA PRO A 58 2.02 11.18 0.07
C PRO A 58 1.61 10.39 -1.17
N GLU A 59 2.30 9.29 -1.48
CA GLU A 59 1.99 8.40 -2.61
C GLU A 59 0.56 7.82 -2.55
N VAL A 60 0.02 7.64 -1.34
CA VAL A 60 -1.36 7.17 -1.15
C VAL A 60 -2.36 8.18 -1.68
N LEU A 61 -2.06 9.48 -1.57
CA LEU A 61 -2.92 10.54 -2.08
C LEU A 61 -2.72 10.74 -3.59
N GLU A 62 -1.49 10.56 -4.08
CA GLU A 62 -1.07 10.87 -5.45
C GLU A 62 -1.50 9.81 -6.47
N ASN A 63 -1.70 8.56 -6.04
CA ASN A 63 -2.16 7.42 -6.86
C ASN A 63 -3.65 7.51 -7.28
N SER A 64 -3.97 8.61 -7.95
CA SER A 64 -5.30 9.11 -8.25
C SER A 64 -5.83 8.75 -9.63
N ASP A 65 -4.98 8.18 -10.47
CA ASP A 65 -5.29 7.90 -11.88
C ASP A 65 -4.82 6.49 -12.23
N PHE A 66 -5.25 5.53 -11.41
CA PHE A 66 -4.95 4.11 -11.54
C PHE A 66 -6.00 3.45 -12.43
N ASP A 67 -5.72 3.39 -13.73
CA ASP A 67 -6.44 2.50 -14.66
C ASP A 67 -5.73 1.13 -14.73
N MET A 68 -6.44 0.12 -15.22
CA MET A 68 -5.92 -1.25 -15.30
C MET A 68 -4.62 -1.34 -16.10
N ILE A 69 -4.41 -0.49 -17.11
CA ILE A 69 -3.19 -0.50 -17.92
C ILE A 69 -2.02 0.01 -17.08
N LYS A 70 -2.16 1.15 -16.39
CA LYS A 70 -1.13 1.68 -15.50
C LYS A 70 -0.82 0.70 -14.37
N ALA A 71 -1.84 0.04 -13.82
CA ALA A 71 -1.68 -1.01 -12.81
C ALA A 71 -0.75 -2.13 -13.32
N MET A 72 -1.02 -2.63 -14.51
CA MET A 72 -0.19 -3.67 -15.14
C MET A 72 1.22 -3.18 -15.43
N HIS A 73 1.39 -1.95 -15.92
CA HIS A 73 2.73 -1.38 -16.14
C HIS A 73 3.52 -1.22 -14.84
N ARG A 74 2.88 -0.87 -13.72
CA ARG A 74 3.52 -0.89 -12.39
C ARG A 74 3.92 -2.31 -11.98
N LEU A 75 3.04 -3.28 -12.16
CA LEU A 75 3.35 -4.69 -11.90
C LEU A 75 4.53 -5.18 -12.75
N PHE A 76 4.61 -4.79 -14.03
CA PHE A 76 5.74 -5.12 -14.90
C PHE A 76 7.04 -4.47 -14.44
N GLN A 77 7.00 -3.22 -13.96
CA GLN A 77 8.17 -2.55 -13.40
C GLN A 77 8.68 -3.30 -12.17
N ILE A 78 7.79 -3.65 -11.24
CA ILE A 78 8.13 -4.42 -10.04
C ILE A 78 8.69 -5.80 -10.42
N ALA A 79 8.03 -6.52 -11.33
CA ALA A 79 8.50 -7.82 -11.83
C ALA A 79 9.90 -7.75 -12.44
N ARG A 80 10.21 -6.72 -13.24
CA ARG A 80 11.55 -6.58 -13.83
C ARG A 80 12.60 -6.18 -12.81
N GLN A 81 12.25 -5.28 -11.89
CA GLN A 81 13.19 -4.76 -10.91
C GLN A 81 13.55 -5.82 -9.85
N TYR A 82 12.58 -6.63 -9.41
CA TYR A 82 12.74 -7.55 -8.28
C TYR A 82 12.72 -9.03 -8.70
N ASN A 83 13.06 -9.32 -9.95
CA ASN A 83 13.14 -10.66 -10.52
C ASN A 83 11.87 -11.50 -10.26
N GLY A 84 10.73 -10.96 -10.70
CA GLY A 84 9.42 -11.57 -10.58
C GLY A 84 9.21 -12.71 -11.59
N HIS A 85 8.75 -13.86 -11.10
CA HIS A 85 8.43 -15.05 -11.90
C HIS A 85 6.95 -15.37 -11.81
N LEU A 86 6.30 -15.54 -12.96
CA LEU A 86 4.92 -16.00 -13.04
C LEU A 86 4.87 -17.53 -13.04
N PHE A 87 3.86 -18.10 -12.40
CA PHE A 87 3.57 -19.53 -12.42
C PHE A 87 2.07 -19.77 -12.39
N ALA A 88 1.63 -20.87 -13.01
CA ALA A 88 0.24 -21.31 -12.90
C ALA A 88 0.04 -22.04 -11.57
N CYS A 89 -1.08 -21.76 -10.90
CA CYS A 89 -1.50 -22.43 -9.67
C CYS A 89 -3.02 -22.63 -9.68
N LYS A 90 -3.53 -23.31 -8.65
CA LYS A 90 -4.97 -23.47 -8.43
C LYS A 90 -5.37 -22.76 -7.15
N ASP A 91 -6.53 -22.13 -7.15
CA ASP A 91 -7.13 -21.59 -5.92
C ASP A 91 -7.74 -22.70 -5.04
N GLU A 92 -8.34 -22.33 -3.92
CA GLU A 92 -8.99 -23.25 -2.98
C GLU A 92 -10.17 -24.02 -3.61
N GLU A 93 -10.75 -23.51 -4.70
CA GLU A 93 -11.84 -24.12 -5.44
C GLU A 93 -11.36 -24.98 -6.64
N GLY A 94 -10.05 -24.99 -6.91
CA GLY A 94 -9.43 -25.74 -8.00
C GLY A 94 -9.38 -25.02 -9.35
N ASN A 95 -9.78 -23.74 -9.42
CA ASN A 95 -9.74 -22.92 -10.62
C ASN A 95 -8.30 -22.55 -10.99
N ASP A 96 -8.00 -22.48 -12.28
CA ASP A 96 -6.68 -22.07 -12.76
C ASP A 96 -6.43 -20.59 -12.49
N THR A 97 -5.33 -20.29 -11.81
CA THR A 97 -4.90 -18.96 -11.41
C THR A 97 -3.43 -18.72 -11.76
N VAL A 98 -3.01 -17.46 -11.72
CA VAL A 98 -1.61 -17.06 -11.95
C VAL A 98 -1.06 -16.48 -10.66
N GLY A 99 0.00 -17.11 -10.15
CA GLY A 99 0.82 -16.59 -9.07
C GLY A 99 2.00 -15.79 -9.61
N ILE A 100 2.41 -14.78 -8.85
CA ILE A 100 3.69 -14.08 -9.05
C ILE A 100 4.55 -14.28 -7.80
N ARG A 101 5.79 -14.72 -7.98
CA ARG A 101 6.79 -14.80 -6.90
C ARG A 101 7.96 -13.89 -7.21
N PHE A 102 8.58 -13.34 -6.18
CA PHE A 102 9.80 -12.53 -6.28
C PHE A 102 10.93 -13.22 -5.54
N GLU A 103 12.16 -13.14 -6.05
CA GLU A 103 13.32 -13.84 -5.46
C GLU A 103 13.85 -13.20 -4.17
N THR A 104 13.37 -12.00 -3.83
CA THR A 104 13.71 -11.35 -2.58
C THR A 104 12.47 -11.05 -1.73
N LEU A 105 12.55 -11.40 -0.45
CA LEU A 105 11.56 -11.03 0.56
C LEU A 105 11.70 -9.57 1.01
N THR A 106 12.78 -8.86 0.67
CA THR A 106 13.08 -7.55 1.27
C THR A 106 11.96 -6.52 1.15
N LEU A 107 11.33 -6.41 -0.02
CA LEU A 107 10.24 -5.44 -0.23
C LEU A 107 8.92 -5.91 0.41
N MET A 108 8.70 -7.22 0.45
CA MET A 108 7.41 -7.81 0.80
C MET A 108 7.36 -8.29 2.25
N ASN A 109 8.48 -8.43 2.96
CA ASN A 109 8.53 -9.07 4.28
C ASN A 109 7.63 -8.36 5.31
N ALA A 110 7.70 -7.02 5.37
CA ALA A 110 6.84 -6.25 6.25
C ALA A 110 5.35 -6.43 5.91
N TRP A 111 5.04 -6.51 4.62
CA TRP A 111 3.68 -6.75 4.15
C TRP A 111 3.21 -8.19 4.42
N CYS A 112 4.05 -9.21 4.16
CA CYS A 112 3.80 -10.60 4.46
C CYS A 112 3.51 -10.80 5.96
N GLN A 113 4.37 -10.29 6.85
CA GLN A 113 4.17 -10.38 8.30
C GLN A 113 2.88 -9.68 8.73
N ARG A 114 2.58 -8.50 8.16
CA ARG A 114 1.34 -7.79 8.47
C ARG A 114 0.11 -8.56 7.98
N TYR A 115 0.20 -9.17 6.80
CA TYR A 115 -0.89 -9.93 6.19
C TYR A 115 -1.17 -11.23 6.94
N GLU A 116 -0.14 -11.97 7.35
CA GLU A 116 -0.27 -13.15 8.23
C GLU A 116 -1.00 -12.79 9.52
N LYS A 117 -0.60 -11.69 10.18
CA LYS A 117 -1.29 -11.17 11.35
C LYS A 117 -2.74 -10.80 11.07
N PHE A 118 -3.02 -10.19 9.91
CA PHE A 118 -4.39 -9.88 9.51
C PHE A 118 -5.23 -11.16 9.36
N LEU A 119 -4.69 -12.22 8.75
CA LEU A 119 -5.38 -13.50 8.64
C LEU A 119 -5.68 -14.12 10.01
N GLU A 120 -4.72 -14.08 10.94
CA GLU A 120 -4.95 -14.52 12.33
C GLU A 120 -6.04 -13.69 13.03
N ASP A 121 -6.06 -12.38 12.82
CA ASP A 121 -7.07 -11.50 13.40
C ASP A 121 -8.46 -11.82 12.82
N VAL A 122 -8.55 -12.12 11.51
CA VAL A 122 -9.79 -12.57 10.85
C VAL A 122 -10.25 -13.91 11.40
N GLU A 123 -9.34 -14.87 11.59
CA GLU A 123 -9.67 -16.18 12.18
C GLU A 123 -10.26 -16.01 13.59
N LYS A 124 -9.61 -15.24 14.46
CA LYS A 124 -10.11 -14.90 15.82
C LYS A 124 -11.47 -14.22 15.76
N CYS A 125 -11.71 -13.34 14.79
CA CYS A 125 -13.03 -12.73 14.61
C CYS A 125 -14.08 -13.76 14.25
N ASN A 126 -13.76 -14.74 13.40
CA ASN A 126 -14.70 -15.77 12.97
C ASN A 126 -15.14 -16.73 14.10
N GLU A 127 -14.35 -16.85 15.16
CA GLU A 127 -14.71 -17.59 16.38
C GLU A 127 -15.79 -16.90 17.23
N ILE A 128 -16.07 -15.61 16.98
CA ILE A 128 -17.10 -14.85 17.71
C ILE A 128 -18.49 -15.39 17.34
N LYS A 129 -19.17 -15.98 18.33
CA LYS A 129 -20.52 -16.57 18.17
C LYS A 129 -21.60 -15.55 17.81
N ASP A 130 -21.50 -14.35 18.35
CA ASP A 130 -22.46 -13.27 18.10
C ASP A 130 -22.20 -12.65 16.72
N ALA A 131 -23.15 -12.82 15.80
CA ALA A 131 -22.99 -12.38 14.41
C ALA A 131 -22.75 -10.87 14.27
N LYS A 132 -23.35 -10.04 15.14
CA LYS A 132 -23.18 -8.60 15.10
C LYS A 132 -21.77 -8.22 15.59
N LYS A 133 -21.35 -8.77 16.72
CA LYS A 133 -20.00 -8.53 17.25
C LYS A 133 -18.91 -9.06 16.32
N ARG A 134 -19.14 -10.19 15.67
CA ARG A 134 -18.25 -10.74 14.63
C ARG A 134 -18.12 -9.78 13.46
N GLY A 135 -19.24 -9.28 12.94
CA GLY A 135 -19.23 -8.30 11.85
C GLY A 135 -18.48 -7.02 12.22
N GLU A 136 -18.72 -6.47 13.42
CA GLU A 136 -18.00 -5.31 13.92
C GLU A 136 -16.48 -5.56 14.06
N ALA A 137 -16.09 -6.75 14.54
CA ALA A 137 -14.69 -7.12 14.70
C ALA A 137 -13.97 -7.32 13.35
N LEU A 138 -14.63 -7.93 12.36
CA LEU A 138 -14.08 -8.09 11.01
C LEU A 138 -13.84 -6.74 10.32
N ILE A 139 -14.83 -5.83 10.37
CA ILE A 139 -14.69 -4.47 9.82
C ILE A 139 -13.50 -3.76 10.48
N LYS A 140 -13.33 -3.93 11.80
CA LYS A 140 -12.19 -3.35 12.52
C LYS A 140 -10.86 -3.93 12.04
N ALA A 141 -10.75 -5.25 11.90
CA ALA A 141 -9.53 -5.90 11.43
C ALA A 141 -9.12 -5.44 10.02
N GLU A 142 -10.10 -5.32 9.12
CA GLU A 142 -9.92 -4.80 7.76
C GLU A 142 -9.48 -3.32 7.79
N THR A 143 -10.16 -2.48 8.57
CA THR A 143 -9.79 -1.05 8.72
C THR A 143 -8.38 -0.88 9.30
N ASP A 144 -8.00 -1.71 10.28
CA ASP A 144 -6.66 -1.67 10.88
C ASP A 144 -5.57 -2.16 9.90
N TYR A 145 -5.93 -3.02 8.93
CA TYR A 145 -5.04 -3.46 7.86
C TYR A 145 -4.87 -2.39 6.76
N ASP A 146 -5.99 -1.83 6.29
CA ASP A 146 -5.98 -0.71 5.33
C ASP A 146 -5.20 0.49 5.87
N ARG A 147 -5.41 0.82 7.14
CA ARG A 147 -4.67 1.89 7.81
C ARG A 147 -3.16 1.64 7.80
N TRP A 148 -2.74 0.40 8.03
CA TRP A 148 -1.33 0.05 7.98
C TRP A 148 -0.76 0.28 6.58
N MET A 149 -1.48 -0.15 5.53
CA MET A 149 -1.09 0.07 4.14
C MET A 149 -0.97 1.56 3.79
N ASP A 150 -1.93 2.38 4.24
CA ASP A 150 -1.91 3.83 4.05
C ASP A 150 -0.71 4.53 4.76
N THR A 151 -0.13 3.88 5.77
CA THR A 151 1.00 4.41 6.55
C THR A 151 2.36 3.83 6.16
N TYR A 152 2.41 2.88 5.22
CA TYR A 152 3.63 2.20 4.84
C TYR A 152 4.60 3.10 4.02
N PRO A 153 5.92 3.01 4.24
CA PRO A 153 6.58 2.38 5.39
C PRO A 153 6.37 3.21 6.66
N GLU A 154 6.28 2.56 7.83
CA GLU A 154 6.01 3.22 9.12
C GLU A 154 6.94 4.43 9.34
N GLN A 155 6.39 5.63 9.38
CA GLN A 155 7.18 6.87 9.48
C GLN A 155 7.81 7.08 10.87
N ASN A 156 7.36 6.33 11.89
CA ASN A 156 7.80 6.50 13.27
C ASN A 156 8.84 5.44 13.67
N GLY A 157 10.11 5.79 13.49
CA GLY A 157 11.23 5.04 14.06
C GLY A 157 12.04 4.25 13.04
N ASN A 158 12.93 4.95 12.35
CA ASN A 158 14.13 4.38 11.72
C ASN A 158 13.93 3.37 10.57
N THR A 159 12.95 3.58 9.70
CA THR A 159 12.85 2.87 8.41
C THR A 159 12.66 3.87 7.26
N PHE A 160 13.56 4.85 7.17
CA PHE A 160 13.84 5.48 5.89
C PHE A 160 14.58 4.44 5.05
N PHE A 161 13.84 3.59 4.32
CA PHE A 161 14.34 2.60 3.35
C PHE A 161 15.75 2.12 3.71
N ASP A 162 15.85 1.28 4.75
CA ASP A 162 17.12 0.92 5.38
C ASP A 162 18.17 0.69 4.28
N LEU A 163 19.24 1.49 4.28
CA LEU A 163 20.31 1.37 3.28
C LEU A 163 20.86 -0.07 3.24
N SER A 164 20.64 -0.87 4.30
CA SER A 164 20.87 -2.31 4.31
C SER A 164 19.97 -3.10 3.35
N ILE A 165 18.70 -2.73 3.22
CA ILE A 165 17.70 -3.33 2.31
C ILE A 165 18.06 -3.04 0.86
N GLN A 166 18.45 -1.80 0.56
CA GLN A 166 18.93 -1.44 -0.78
C GLN A 166 20.20 -2.21 -1.13
N LYS A 167 21.18 -2.26 -0.22
CA LYS A 167 22.42 -3.03 -0.42
C LYS A 167 22.19 -4.52 -0.60
N LEU A 168 21.26 -5.12 0.16
CA LEU A 168 20.91 -6.53 0.03
C LEU A 168 20.23 -6.80 -1.32
N HIS A 169 19.36 -5.90 -1.78
CA HIS A 169 18.78 -5.99 -3.12
C HIS A 169 19.87 -5.90 -4.20
N ASP A 170 20.74 -4.89 -4.14
CA ASP A 170 21.82 -4.70 -5.11
C ASP A 170 22.71 -5.95 -5.19
N GLN A 171 23.06 -6.55 -4.03
CA GLN A 171 23.84 -7.79 -3.98
C GLN A 171 23.13 -9.00 -4.59
N ILE A 172 21.82 -9.17 -4.35
CA ILE A 172 21.03 -10.24 -4.96
C ILE A 172 20.96 -10.07 -6.48
N MET A 173 20.87 -8.83 -6.97
CA MET A 173 20.82 -8.53 -8.40
C MET A 173 22.17 -8.85 -9.07
N GLU A 174 23.29 -8.45 -8.47
CA GLU A 174 24.64 -8.82 -8.94
C GLU A 174 24.80 -10.35 -9.02
N ASP A 175 24.43 -11.07 -7.96
CA ASP A 175 24.52 -12.55 -7.93
C ASP A 175 23.64 -13.22 -9.00
N THR A 176 22.45 -12.67 -9.25
CA THR A 176 21.52 -13.18 -10.26
C THR A 176 22.04 -12.95 -11.67
N GLU A 177 22.58 -11.76 -11.96
CA GLU A 177 23.21 -11.45 -13.24
C GLU A 177 24.40 -12.38 -13.52
N HIS A 178 25.25 -12.61 -12.52
CA HIS A 178 26.36 -13.56 -12.62
C HIS A 178 25.89 -14.98 -12.95
N ARG A 179 24.80 -15.47 -12.34
CA ARG A 179 24.23 -16.79 -12.65
C ARG A 179 23.66 -16.89 -14.06
N LEU A 180 22.97 -15.85 -14.54
CA LEU A 180 22.38 -15.82 -15.87
C LEU A 180 23.44 -15.75 -16.99
N ILE A 181 24.57 -15.08 -16.74
CA ILE A 181 25.69 -15.01 -17.69
C ILE A 181 26.40 -16.36 -17.77
N ASN A 182 26.63 -17.02 -16.63
CA ASN A 182 27.34 -18.31 -16.61
C ASN A 182 26.51 -19.46 -17.20
N ASN A 183 25.18 -19.46 -17.04
CA ASN A 183 24.29 -20.46 -17.65
C ASN A 183 24.04 -20.27 -19.16
N LYS A 184 24.57 -19.21 -19.79
CA LYS A 184 24.51 -19.00 -21.26
C LYS A 184 25.77 -19.46 -21.99
N LEU A 185 26.79 -19.94 -21.26
CA LEU A 185 28.09 -20.37 -21.80
C LEU A 185 28.26 -21.90 -21.86
N ASP A 186 27.24 -22.66 -21.47
CA ASP A 186 27.12 -24.11 -21.65
C ASP A 186 26.02 -24.45 -22.67
#